data_AF-A0A7W2BN30-F1
#
_entry.id   AF-A0A7W2BN30-F1
#
_cell.length_a   1.000
_cell.length_b   1.000
_cell.length_c   1.000
_cell.angle_alpha   90.00
_cell.angle_beta   90.00
_cell.angle_gamma   90.00
#
_symmetry.space_group_name_H-M   'P 1'
#
loop_
_entity.id
_entity.type
_entity.pdbx_description
1 polymer ?
#
loop_
_entity_poly.entity_id
_entity_poly.type
_entity_poly.pdbx_seq_one_letter_code
_entity_poly.pdbx_strand_id
1 'polypeptide(L)'
;MKKTHLSILALASALLSLSLDVTGGAQAQACLGPTEQHEAIMSGKARRFGEIAAIVSKNLNGTVYDGELCRRGDVLVYILTVVKKNGTAVRTVVDAKSGR
;
A
#
# COMPACT_ATOMS: atom_id res chain seq x y z
N MET A 1 -60.75 19.73 12.17
CA MET A 1 -61.09 19.99 10.76
C MET A 1 -60.17 21.07 10.21
N LYS A 2 -59.48 20.78 9.10
CA LYS A 2 -58.84 21.68 8.11
C LYS A 2 -58.18 22.98 8.61
N LYS A 3 -56.84 23.01 8.59
CA LYS A 3 -56.08 24.23 8.32
C LYS A 3 -55.38 24.08 6.98
N THR A 4 -55.87 24.90 6.07
CA THR A 4 -55.55 25.08 4.67
C THR A 4 -54.27 25.89 4.47
N HIS A 5 -53.83 25.89 3.20
CA HIS A 5 -52.93 26.85 2.54
C HIS A 5 -51.45 26.46 2.44
N LEU A 6 -51.24 25.51 1.53
CA LEU A 6 -50.31 25.61 0.40
C LEU A 6 -49.75 27.04 0.17
N SER A 7 -48.46 27.23 0.43
CA SER A 7 -47.58 28.26 -0.14
C SER A 7 -46.19 27.64 -0.17
N ILE A 8 -45.78 27.03 -1.29
CA ILE A 8 -44.91 27.67 -2.28
C ILE A 8 -43.79 28.46 -1.59
N LEU A 9 -42.67 27.80 -1.35
CA LEU A 9 -41.37 28.38 -1.67
C LEU A 9 -40.37 27.24 -1.92
N ALA A 10 -40.29 26.87 -3.20
CA ALA A 10 -39.15 26.16 -3.74
C ALA A 10 -37.90 27.00 -3.52
N LEU A 11 -37.05 26.63 -2.56
CA LEU A 11 -35.66 27.05 -2.58
C LEU A 11 -34.78 25.80 -2.64
N ALA A 12 -34.41 25.48 -3.88
CA ALA A 12 -33.38 24.55 -4.26
C ALA A 12 -32.08 24.88 -3.53
N SER A 13 -31.62 23.99 -2.65
CA SER A 13 -30.28 24.06 -2.06
C SER A 13 -29.91 22.71 -1.43
N ALA A 14 -29.56 21.76 -2.27
CA ALA A 14 -28.66 20.68 -1.90
C ALA A 14 -28.06 20.12 -3.18
N LEU A 15 -27.05 20.83 -3.71
CA LEU A 15 -26.08 20.21 -4.61
C LEU A 15 -25.41 19.10 -3.79
N LEU A 16 -25.91 17.90 -4.00
CA LEU A 16 -25.36 16.66 -3.50
C LEU A 16 -23.99 16.51 -4.17
N SER A 17 -22.92 16.93 -3.48
CA SER A 17 -21.53 16.64 -3.88
C SER A 17 -21.31 15.14 -3.75
N LEU A 18 -21.76 14.40 -4.75
CA LEU A 18 -21.51 12.97 -4.86
C LEU A 18 -20.09 12.80 -5.43
N SER A 19 -19.09 12.94 -4.56
CA SER A 19 -17.74 12.47 -4.84
C SER A 19 -17.81 10.95 -4.88
N LEU A 20 -18.07 10.39 -6.07
CA LEU A 20 -17.80 8.98 -6.32
C LEU A 20 -16.28 8.81 -6.38
N ASP A 21 -15.65 8.62 -5.22
CA ASP A 21 -14.35 7.94 -5.16
C ASP A 21 -14.59 6.44 -5.42
N VAL A 22 -14.98 6.11 -6.65
CA VAL A 22 -15.01 4.74 -7.14
C VAL A 22 -13.60 4.32 -7.54
N THR A 23 -12.72 4.20 -6.55
CA THR A 23 -11.50 3.41 -6.71
C THR A 23 -11.79 1.96 -6.31
N GLY A 24 -12.64 1.32 -7.13
CA GLY A 24 -12.72 -0.13 -7.19
C GLY A 24 -11.45 -0.67 -7.82
N GLY A 25 -10.43 -0.95 -7.00
CA GLY A 25 -9.18 -1.56 -7.42
C GLY A 25 -8.56 -2.28 -6.24
N ALA A 26 -8.32 -3.59 -6.39
CA ALA A 26 -7.66 -4.49 -5.44
C ALA A 26 -6.83 -3.75 -4.40
N GLN A 27 -7.23 -3.79 -3.11
CA GLN A 27 -6.57 -3.17 -1.94
C GLN A 27 -5.13 -2.81 -2.28
N ALA A 28 -4.93 -1.61 -2.81
CA ALA A 28 -3.64 -1.24 -3.37
C ALA A 28 -2.71 -1.24 -2.19
N GLN A 29 -1.79 -2.20 -2.17
CA GLN A 29 -0.74 -2.19 -1.18
C GLN A 29 -0.08 -0.81 -1.25
N ALA A 30 -0.22 -0.02 -0.20
CA ALA A 30 0.29 1.35 -0.18
C ALA A 30 1.81 1.27 -0.02
N CYS A 31 2.52 1.20 -1.16
CA CYS A 31 3.96 1.27 -1.17
C CYS A 31 4.40 2.68 -0.80
N LEU A 32 5.36 2.76 0.12
CA LEU A 32 5.78 3.99 0.75
C LEU A 32 6.52 4.86 -0.28
N GLY A 33 6.24 6.16 -0.25
CA GLY A 33 7.03 7.15 -1.00
C GLY A 33 8.44 7.33 -0.40
N PRO A 34 9.37 7.99 -1.11
CA PRO A 34 10.77 8.11 -0.67
C PRO A 34 10.95 8.68 0.75
N THR A 35 10.15 9.70 1.10
CA THR A 35 10.18 10.32 2.43
C THR A 35 9.74 9.34 3.53
N GLU A 36 8.63 8.64 3.34
CA GLU A 36 8.13 7.64 4.30
C GLU A 36 9.10 6.46 4.42
N GLN A 37 9.70 6.01 3.30
CA GLN A 37 10.71 4.94 3.32
C GLN A 37 11.92 5.35 4.16
N HIS A 38 12.42 6.57 3.96
CA HIS A 38 13.53 7.10 4.75
C HIS A 38 13.19 7.14 6.24
N GLU A 39 12.02 7.68 6.60
CA GLU A 39 11.57 7.73 8.00
C GLU A 39 11.41 6.32 8.62
N ALA A 40 10.83 5.37 7.88
CA ALA A 40 10.69 3.99 8.34
C ALA A 40 12.04 3.33 8.63
N ILE A 41 13.05 3.60 7.80
CA ILE A 41 14.41 3.10 8.00
C ILE A 41 15.07 3.78 9.20
N MET A 42 15.00 5.12 9.28
CA MET A 42 15.61 5.89 10.36
C MET A 42 14.99 5.60 11.73
N SER A 43 13.68 5.31 11.77
CA SER A 43 12.97 4.91 12.99
C SER A 43 13.12 3.43 13.35
N GLY A 44 13.85 2.63 12.56
CA GLY A 44 14.06 1.20 12.79
C GLY A 44 12.81 0.33 12.56
N LYS A 45 11.77 0.88 11.92
CA LYS A 45 10.58 0.14 11.50
C LYS A 45 10.83 -0.72 10.25
N ALA A 46 11.85 -0.40 9.47
CA ALA A 46 12.35 -1.18 8.35
C ALA A 46 13.88 -1.17 8.30
N ARG A 47 14.49 -2.16 7.65
CA ARG A 47 15.91 -2.15 7.27
C ARG A 47 16.07 -1.64 5.84
N ARG A 48 17.28 -1.20 5.48
CA ARG A 48 17.58 -0.80 4.10
C ARG A 48 17.41 -1.97 3.14
N PHE A 49 16.99 -1.65 1.91
CA PHE A 49 16.73 -2.63 0.85
C PHE A 49 17.89 -3.62 0.65
N GLY A 50 19.14 -3.14 0.55
CA GLY A 50 20.30 -4.01 0.33
C GLY A 50 20.51 -5.07 1.44
N GLU A 51 20.16 -4.74 2.68
CA GLU A 51 20.27 -5.68 3.81
C GLU A 51 19.20 -6.78 3.73
N ILE A 52 17.96 -6.40 3.42
CA ILE A 52 16.85 -7.34 3.20
C ILE A 52 17.11 -8.19 1.96
N ALA A 53 17.58 -7.58 0.87
CA ALA A 53 17.92 -8.27 -0.37
C ALA A 53 18.99 -9.36 -0.15
N ALA A 54 20.02 -9.07 0.66
CA ALA A 54 21.05 -10.06 1.00
C ALA A 54 20.49 -11.24 1.81
N ILE A 55 19.64 -10.96 2.81
CA ILE A 55 18.98 -12.00 3.63
C ILE A 55 18.10 -12.89 2.76
N VAL A 56 17.25 -12.30 1.93
CA VAL A 56 16.30 -13.03 1.08
C VAL A 56 17.02 -13.81 -0.01
N SER A 57 18.03 -13.24 -0.64
CA SER A 57 18.83 -13.93 -1.66
C SER A 57 19.47 -15.22 -1.10
N LYS A 58 19.96 -15.16 0.15
CA LYS A 58 20.49 -16.33 0.86
C LYS A 58 19.39 -17.34 1.20
N ASN A 59 18.26 -16.90 1.73
CA ASN A 59 17.17 -17.78 2.17
C ASN A 59 16.48 -18.50 1.00
N LEU A 60 16.29 -17.82 -0.13
CA LEU A 60 15.60 -18.36 -1.30
C LEU A 60 16.56 -18.95 -2.35
N ASN A 61 17.87 -18.89 -2.11
CA ASN A 61 18.91 -19.33 -3.05
C ASN A 61 18.64 -18.76 -4.46
N GLY A 62 18.47 -17.43 -4.52
CA GLY A 62 18.16 -16.66 -5.72
C GLY A 62 18.69 -15.23 -5.62
N THR A 63 18.46 -14.42 -6.64
CA THR A 63 18.90 -13.02 -6.71
C THR A 63 17.70 -12.11 -6.65
N VAL A 64 17.70 -11.16 -5.71
CA VAL A 64 16.70 -10.08 -5.64
C VAL A 64 17.04 -9.02 -6.69
N TYR A 65 16.10 -8.72 -7.59
CA TYR A 65 16.28 -7.72 -8.66
C TYR A 65 15.63 -6.38 -8.35
N ASP A 66 14.49 -6.41 -7.68
CA ASP A 66 13.69 -5.23 -7.40
C ASP A 66 12.92 -5.42 -6.11
N GLY A 67 12.50 -4.32 -5.51
CA GLY A 67 11.52 -4.38 -4.45
C GLY A 67 11.03 -3.05 -3.91
N GLU A 68 9.82 -3.11 -3.37
CA GLU A 68 9.05 -1.97 -2.89
C GLU A 68 8.81 -2.15 -1.39
N LEU A 69 9.10 -1.11 -0.60
CA LEU A 69 8.70 -1.08 0.81
C LEU A 69 7.26 -0.62 0.89
N CYS A 70 6.38 -1.44 1.44
CA CYS A 70 4.95 -1.18 1.46
C CYS A 70 4.32 -1.45 2.82
N ARG A 71 3.17 -0.81 3.05
CA ARG A 71 2.36 -0.98 4.25
C ARG A 71 1.31 -2.08 4.03
N ARG A 72 1.22 -3.03 4.97
CA ARG A 72 0.13 -4.02 5.10
C ARG A 72 -0.50 -3.89 6.47
N GLY A 73 -1.64 -3.23 6.55
CA GLY A 73 -2.21 -2.85 7.86
C GLY A 73 -1.17 -2.05 8.63
N ASP A 74 -0.83 -2.51 9.84
CA ASP A 74 0.11 -1.83 10.73
C ASP A 74 1.58 -2.26 10.56
N VAL A 75 1.87 -3.20 9.67
CA VAL A 75 3.23 -3.69 9.45
C VAL A 75 3.82 -3.20 8.13
N LEU A 76 5.14 -3.11 8.11
CA LEU A 76 5.91 -2.80 6.90
C LEU A 76 6.47 -4.10 6.32
N VAL A 77 6.33 -4.24 5.00
CA VAL A 77 6.81 -5.40 4.25
C VAL A 77 7.57 -4.94 3.02
N TYR A 78 8.60 -5.68 2.64
CA TYR A 78 9.15 -5.58 1.29
C TYR A 78 8.40 -6.53 0.37
N ILE A 79 7.98 -6.04 -0.79
CA ILE A 79 7.58 -6.90 -1.88
C ILE A 79 8.73 -6.97 -2.88
N LEU A 80 9.26 -8.16 -3.09
CA LEU A 80 10.50 -8.38 -3.82
C LEU A 80 10.26 -9.22 -5.07
N THR A 81 10.97 -8.90 -6.13
CA THR A 81 11.12 -9.77 -7.30
C THR A 81 12.42 -10.54 -7.18
N VAL A 82 12.32 -11.88 -7.11
CA VAL A 82 13.46 -12.78 -6.92
C VAL A 82 13.57 -13.72 -8.10
N VAL A 83 14.74 -13.77 -8.73
CA VAL A 83 15.05 -14.74 -9.79
C VAL A 83 15.81 -15.91 -9.18
N LYS A 84 15.22 -17.10 -9.25
CA LYS A 84 15.85 -18.35 -8.79
C LYS A 84 16.93 -18.81 -9.78
N LYS A 85 17.81 -19.73 -9.35
CA LYS A 85 18.87 -20.29 -10.21
C LYS A 85 18.38 -20.94 -11.50
N ASN A 86 17.13 -21.42 -11.54
CA ASN A 86 16.51 -21.99 -12.73
C ASN A 86 15.94 -20.92 -13.70
N GLY A 87 16.18 -19.63 -13.43
CA GLY A 87 15.67 -18.51 -14.24
C GLY A 87 14.24 -18.09 -13.93
N THR A 88 13.53 -18.78 -13.02
CA THR A 88 12.16 -18.40 -12.66
C THR A 88 12.15 -17.14 -11.78
N ALA A 89 11.44 -16.11 -12.22
CA ALA A 89 11.12 -14.94 -11.41
C ALA A 89 9.89 -15.22 -10.53
N VAL A 90 9.99 -14.92 -9.24
CA VAL A 90 8.88 -15.02 -8.28
C VAL A 90 8.76 -13.72 -7.50
N ARG A 91 7.51 -13.33 -7.21
CA ARG A 91 7.23 -12.20 -6.31
C ARG A 91 7.02 -12.73 -4.90
N THR A 92 7.77 -12.22 -3.94
CA THR A 92 7.69 -12.63 -2.53
C THR A 92 7.46 -11.43 -1.63
N VAL A 93 6.79 -11.64 -0.50
CA VAL A 93 6.56 -10.62 0.51
C VAL A 93 7.28 -11.03 1.76
N VAL A 94 8.10 -10.14 2.32
CA VAL A 94 8.87 -10.40 3.54
C VAL A 94 8.72 -9.26 4.52
N ASP A 95 8.84 -9.57 5.80
CA ASP A 95 8.87 -8.56 6.87
C ASP A 95 10.04 -7.58 6.66
N ALA A 96 9.76 -6.28 6.77
CA ALA A 96 10.74 -5.24 6.46
C ALA A 96 11.88 -5.13 7.48
N LYS A 97 11.80 -5.80 8.63
CA LYS A 97 12.85 -5.80 9.67
C LYS A 97 13.72 -7.06 9.63
N SER A 98 13.12 -8.20 9.34
CA SER A 98 13.76 -9.51 9.45
C SER A 98 14.07 -10.17 8.11
N GLY A 99 13.38 -9.79 7.03
CA GLY A 99 13.51 -10.43 5.72
C GLY A 99 12.99 -11.86 5.69
N ARG A 100 12.08 -12.21 6.61
CA ARG A 100 11.38 -13.49 6.69
C ARG A 100 10.02 -13.42 6.05
#